data_AF-A0A2P1E8P4-F1
#
_entry.id   AF-A0A2P1E8P4-F1
#
_cell.length_a   1.000
_cell.length_b   1.000
_cell.length_c   1.000
_cell.angle_alpha   90.00
_cell.angle_beta   90.00
_cell.angle_gamma   90.00
#
_symmetry.space_group_name_H-M   'P 1'
#
loop_
_entity.id
_entity.type
_entity.pdbx_description
1 polymer ?
#
loop_
_entity_poly.entity_id
_entity_poly.type
_entity_poly.pdbx_seq_one_letter_code
_entity_poly.pdbx_strand_id
1 'polypeptide(L)'
;IVGHALAELLLDTGGWKVYGISRRPKDNMPKGVKYIQTDLLDREQTKSKLSPIADEVTNVFYVTWVMRESEDKNIEDNTAMLKNLL
;
A
#
# COMPACT_ATOMS: atom_id res chain seq x y z
N ILE A 1 -3.18 6.28 -9.37
CA ILE A 1 -3.28 5.95 -10.80
C ILE A 1 -2.77 4.53 -11.04
N VAL A 2 -1.47 4.24 -10.93
CA VAL A 2 -0.94 2.88 -11.15
C VAL A 2 -1.57 1.83 -10.23
N GLY A 3 -1.61 2.08 -8.91
CA GLY A 3 -2.20 1.12 -7.97
C GLY A 3 -3.69 0.84 -8.18
N HIS A 4 -4.44 1.77 -8.77
CA HIS A 4 -5.85 1.58 -9.11
C HIS A 4 -6.00 0.62 -10.30
N ALA A 5 -5.31 0.93 -11.40
CA ALA A 5 -5.34 0.11 -12.61
C ALA A 5 -4.82 -1.31 -12.36
N LEU A 6 -3.79 -1.45 -11.51
CA LEU A 6 -3.28 -2.76 -11.09
C LEU A 6 -4.35 -3.55 -10.32
N ALA A 7 -5.04 -2.90 -9.37
CA ALA A 7 -6.09 -3.56 -8.60
C ALA A 7 -7.25 -4.02 -9.50
N GLU A 8 -7.67 -3.21 -10.47
CA GLU A 8 -8.68 -3.60 -11.48
C GLU A 8 -8.21 -4.82 -12.27
N LEU A 9 -6.99 -4.79 -12.81
CA LEU A 9 -6.44 -5.89 -13.60
C LEU A 9 -6.35 -7.21 -12.79
N LEU A 10 -5.90 -7.15 -11.54
CA LEU A 10 -5.81 -8.34 -10.68
C LEU A 10 -7.19 -8.92 -10.35
N LEU A 11 -8.19 -8.06 -10.16
CA LEU A 11 -9.57 -8.51 -9.93
C LEU A 11 -10.19 -9.11 -11.19
N ASP A 12 -9.98 -8.48 -12.35
CA ASP A 12 -10.53 -8.93 -13.63
C ASP A 12 -9.94 -10.25 -14.10
N THR A 13 -8.63 -10.46 -13.89
CA THR A 13 -7.96 -11.72 -14.23
C THR A 13 -8.39 -12.88 -13.34
N GLY A 14 -8.96 -12.61 -12.16
CA GLY A 14 -9.46 -13.61 -11.23
C GLY A 14 -8.36 -14.35 -10.46
N GLY A 15 -8.76 -15.04 -9.39
CA GLY A 15 -7.82 -15.80 -8.54
C GLY A 15 -7.04 -14.96 -7.52
N TRP A 16 -7.18 -13.64 -7.55
CA TRP A 16 -6.49 -12.74 -6.61
C TRP A 16 -7.39 -12.30 -5.46
N LYS A 17 -6.86 -12.40 -4.24
CA LYS A 17 -7.37 -11.68 -3.06
C LYS A 17 -6.61 -10.36 -2.95
N VAL A 18 -7.26 -9.25 -3.28
CA VAL A 18 -6.58 -7.94 -3.40
C VAL A 18 -6.78 -7.10 -2.13
N TYR A 19 -5.67 -6.79 -1.46
CA TYR A 19 -5.59 -5.77 -0.43
C TYR A 19 -5.06 -4.45 -1.02
N GLY A 20 -5.76 -3.34 -0.76
CA GLY A 20 -5.36 -2.02 -1.24
C GLY A 20 -5.07 -1.08 -0.08
N ILE A 21 -3.90 -0.42 -0.10
CA ILE A 21 -3.44 0.44 0.98
C ILE A 21 -3.31 1.87 0.49
N SER A 22 -3.87 2.83 1.24
CA SER A 22 -3.62 4.26 1.01
C SER A 22 -3.93 5.10 2.25
N ARG A 23 -3.49 6.35 2.28
CA ARG A 23 -3.71 7.27 3.41
C ARG A 23 -5.12 7.88 3.45
N ARG A 24 -5.72 8.09 2.28
CA ARG A 24 -6.99 8.83 2.13
C ARG A 24 -8.19 7.91 2.42
N PRO A 25 -9.40 8.43 2.60
CA PRO A 25 -10.61 7.60 2.63
C PRO A 25 -10.78 6.79 1.32
N LYS A 26 -11.62 5.76 1.37
CA LYS A 26 -11.79 4.73 0.31
C LYS A 26 -12.40 5.27 -1.01
N ASP A 27 -12.67 6.56 -1.14
CA ASP A 27 -13.70 7.11 -2.06
C ASP A 27 -13.53 6.79 -3.56
N ASN A 28 -12.43 6.15 -4.00
CA ASN A 28 -12.23 5.69 -5.38
C ASN A 28 -11.62 4.28 -5.50
N MET A 29 -11.82 3.38 -4.53
CA MET A 29 -11.25 2.03 -4.61
C MET A 29 -12.11 1.06 -5.45
N PRO A 30 -11.54 0.25 -6.36
CA PRO A 30 -12.30 -0.72 -7.14
C PRO A 30 -13.12 -1.68 -6.25
N LYS A 31 -14.29 -2.09 -6.75
CA LYS A 31 -15.13 -3.07 -6.06
C LYS A 31 -14.40 -4.40 -5.96
N GLY A 32 -14.37 -5.01 -4.78
CA GLY A 32 -13.65 -6.27 -4.52
C GLY A 32 -12.31 -6.09 -3.81
N VAL A 33 -11.73 -4.89 -3.84
CA VAL A 33 -10.52 -4.59 -3.05
C VAL A 33 -10.86 -4.50 -1.56
N LYS A 34 -10.10 -5.22 -0.74
CA LYS A 34 -10.08 -5.09 0.71
C LYS A 34 -9.23 -3.89 1.09
N TYR A 35 -9.89 -2.76 1.36
CA TYR A 35 -9.22 -1.50 1.62
C TYR A 35 -8.70 -1.39 3.05
N ILE A 36 -7.43 -1.00 3.21
CA ILE A 36 -6.80 -0.71 4.49
C ILE A 36 -6.27 0.72 4.43
N GLN A 37 -6.86 1.62 5.21
CA GLN A 37 -6.35 2.97 5.31
C GLN A 37 -5.11 2.99 6.20
N THR A 38 -3.94 3.31 5.65
CA THR A 38 -2.67 3.35 6.40
C THR A 38 -1.73 4.41 5.84
N ASP A 39 -0.96 5.05 6.70
CA ASP A 39 0.23 5.81 6.35
C ASP A 39 1.49 4.98 6.59
N LEU A 40 2.23 4.69 5.53
CA LEU A 40 3.47 3.90 5.61
C LEU A 40 4.61 4.65 6.32
N LEU A 41 4.49 5.96 6.55
CA LEU A 41 5.44 6.70 7.39
C LEU A 41 5.18 6.48 8.89
N ASP A 42 3.98 6.04 9.27
CA ASP A 42 3.65 5.67 10.64
C ASP A 42 3.89 4.17 10.84
N ARG A 43 5.03 3.85 11.46
CA ARG A 43 5.47 2.47 11.70
C ARG A 43 4.48 1.66 12.53
N GLU A 44 3.96 2.23 13.61
CA GLU A 44 3.07 1.52 14.53
C GLU A 44 1.69 1.31 13.89
N GLN A 45 1.19 2.30 13.16
CA GLN A 45 -0.03 2.15 12.37
C GLN A 45 0.15 1.10 11.27
N THR A 46 1.28 1.10 10.56
CA THR A 46 1.57 0.11 9.51
C THR A 46 1.60 -1.29 10.08
N LYS A 47 2.34 -1.50 11.17
CA LYS A 47 2.41 -2.80 11.85
C LYS A 47 1.04 -3.26 12.31
N SER A 48 0.31 -2.43 13.08
CA SER A 48 -0.99 -2.81 13.63
C SER A 48 -2.03 -3.16 12.57
N LYS A 49 -2.01 -2.49 11.42
CA LYS A 49 -3.00 -2.72 10.34
C LYS A 49 -2.60 -3.80 9.35
N LEU A 50 -1.30 -4.03 9.12
CA LEU A 50 -0.82 -4.99 8.12
C LEU A 50 -0.42 -6.34 8.71
N SER A 51 0.06 -6.40 9.97
CA SER A 51 0.36 -7.69 10.62
C SER A 51 -0.81 -8.68 10.63
N PRO A 52 -2.09 -8.27 10.82
CA PRO A 52 -3.22 -9.20 10.80
C PRO A 52 -3.47 -9.91 9.46
N ILE A 53 -2.91 -9.41 8.35
CA ILE A 53 -3.06 -10.01 7.02
C ILE A 53 -1.76 -10.61 6.49
N ALA A 54 -0.65 -10.52 7.24
CA ALA A 54 0.68 -10.88 6.76
C ALA A 54 0.77 -12.31 6.24
N ASP A 55 0.16 -13.27 6.94
CA ASP A 55 0.16 -14.69 6.56
C ASP A 55 -0.67 -15.00 5.29
N GLU A 56 -1.53 -14.07 4.86
CA GLU A 56 -2.34 -14.22 3.65
C GLU A 56 -1.69 -13.60 2.41
N VAL A 57 -0.66 -12.77 2.58
CA VAL A 57 -0.04 -12.00 1.49
C VAL A 57 1.03 -12.84 0.82
N THR A 58 0.84 -13.13 -0.47
CA THR A 58 1.82 -13.87 -1.29
C THR A 58 2.68 -12.95 -2.15
N ASN A 59 2.17 -11.77 -2.50
CA ASN A 59 2.81 -10.84 -3.42
C ASN A 59 2.57 -9.39 -2.95
N VAL A 60 3.63 -8.58 -3.01
CA VAL A 60 3.57 -7.15 -2.71
C VAL A 60 3.88 -6.36 -3.98
N PHE A 61 2.98 -5.44 -4.32
CA PHE A 61 3.19 -4.49 -5.42
C PHE A 61 3.37 -3.08 -4.83
N TYR A 62 4.61 -2.60 -4.78
CA TYR A 62 4.94 -1.29 -4.21
C TYR A 62 4.91 -0.19 -5.27
N VAL A 63 3.82 0.57 -5.33
CA VAL A 63 3.54 1.58 -6.37
C VAL A 63 3.29 2.97 -5.77
N THR A 64 4.10 3.34 -4.78
CA THR A 64 3.99 4.61 -4.05
C THR A 64 5.36 5.23 -3.79
N TRP A 65 5.37 6.54 -3.61
CA TRP A 65 6.51 7.32 -3.15
C TRP A 65 6.01 8.63 -2.53
N VAL A 66 6.89 9.33 -1.81
CA VAL A 66 6.65 10.69 -1.34
C VAL A 66 7.75 11.61 -1.86
N MET A 67 7.35 12.80 -2.29
CA MET A 67 8.27 13.87 -2.66
C MET A 67 8.56 14.75 -1.44
N ARG A 68 9.84 15.02 -1.21
CA ARG A 68 10.37 15.93 -0.19
C ARG A 68 11.19 17.04 -0.83
N GLU A 69 11.55 18.01 0.00
CA GLU A 69 12.27 19.22 -0.37
C GLU A 69 13.74 18.99 -0.72
N SER A 70 14.33 17.87 -0.29
CA SER A 70 15.72 17.49 -0.60
C SER A 70 15.82 16.00 -0.89
N GLU A 71 16.90 15.61 -1.58
CA GLU A 71 17.13 14.21 -1.92
C GLU A 71 17.44 13.35 -0.69
N ASP A 72 18.17 13.90 0.29
CA ASP A 72 18.41 13.19 1.56
C ASP A 72 17.08 12.84 2.26
N LYS A 73 16.12 13.76 2.26
CA LYS A 73 14.78 13.52 2.82
C LYS A 73 13.94 12.59 1.96
N ASN A 74 14.09 12.62 0.63
CA ASN A 74 13.46 11.61 -0.24
C ASN A 74 13.97 10.21 0.11
N ILE A 75 15.29 10.04 0.23
CA ILE A 75 15.92 8.77 0.58
C ILE A 75 15.42 8.32 1.94
N GLU A 76 15.46 9.18 2.95
CA GLU A 76 15.01 8.88 4.31
C GLU A 76 13.58 8.36 4.33
N ASP A 77 12.62 9.13 3.80
CA ASP A 77 11.21 8.82 3.91
C ASP A 77 10.76 7.67 3.01
N ASN A 78 11.23 7.62 1.76
CA ASN A 78 10.87 6.50 0.88
C ASN A 78 11.48 5.19 1.37
N THR A 79 12.68 5.23 1.95
CA THR A 79 13.29 4.06 2.60
C THR A 79 12.51 3.66 3.84
N ALA A 80 12.09 4.61 4.67
CA ALA A 80 11.30 4.34 5.87
C ALA A 80 9.95 3.71 5.51
N MET A 81 9.25 4.23 4.50
CA MET A 81 7.99 3.66 4.01
C MET A 81 8.13 2.20 3.57
N LEU A 82 9.19 1.89 2.80
CA LEU A 82 9.44 0.51 2.36
C LEU A 82 9.81 -0.40 3.53
N LYS A 83 10.66 0.07 4.46
CA LYS A 83 11.05 -0.67 5.67
C LYS A 83 9.89 -0.92 6.63
N ASN A 84 8.93 -0.01 6.72
CA ASN A 84 7.76 -0.19 7.58
C ASN A 84 6.79 -1.22 7.01
N LEU A 85 6.79 -1.42 5.69
CA LEU A 85 5.93 -2.39 5.00
C LEU A 85 6.46 -3.84 5.08
N LEU A 86 7.79 -4.01 5.07
CA LEU A 86 8.47 -5.32 5.03
C LEU A 86 8.84 -5.83 6.43
#